data_AF-A0A663LWP0-F1
#
_entry.id   AF-A0A663LWP0-F1
#
_cell.length_a   1.000
_cell.length_b   1.000
_cell.length_c   1.000
_cell.angle_alpha   90.00
_cell.angle_beta   90.00
_cell.angle_gamma   90.00
#
_symmetry.space_group_name_H-M   'P 1'
#
loop_
_entity.id
_entity.type
_entity.pdbx_description
1 polymer ?
#
loop_
_entity_poly.entity_id
_entity_poly.type
_entity_poly.pdbx_seq_one_letter_code
_entity_poly.pdbx_strand_id
1 'polypeptide(L)'
;EAEPLTAPRSRSVPPRGAGRAPSGPAAAEQRSAEGTQARHGDPSREREPQSLWQGFGLLNSSTPNFTGVISSLQRQLEIQESQLRRATSEKETLQKKLREQEKQLQALIWTSYREDAAKPARFLPRCNTLIYPSPQVVAEQESKLAEQNKLISELEGTVRQLQAEVLRGRYRIHEQQRAQQATQSQVEMLQHRELQARVALERVSSRFERYRSKILQATFSTGGSKAPQAELADEEVLEAMQKIINERLEFLQMLRQKGIKVPSLYSIDATLSPASARERRKSPAR
;
A
#
# COMPACT_ATOMS: atom_id res chain seq x y z
N GLU A 1 -18.63 4.30 25.37
CA GLU A 1 -19.41 4.36 24.12
C GLU A 1 -18.62 3.58 23.08
N ALA A 2 -18.85 2.28 22.99
CA ALA A 2 -19.91 1.64 22.19
C ALA A 2 -19.61 1.71 20.68
N GLU A 3 -19.17 0.55 20.18
CA GLU A 3 -19.13 -0.02 18.82
C GLU A 3 -20.29 0.40 17.85
N PRO A 4 -20.33 -0.02 16.55
CA PRO A 4 -19.61 -1.14 15.92
C PRO A 4 -19.12 -1.01 14.45
N LEU A 5 -18.34 -2.05 14.10
CA LEU A 5 -18.10 -2.61 12.77
C LEU A 5 -19.37 -2.97 11.99
N THR A 6 -19.31 -2.84 10.66
CA THR A 6 -20.28 -3.47 9.74
C THR A 6 -19.57 -4.22 8.61
N ALA A 7 -19.69 -5.54 8.65
CA ALA A 7 -19.85 -6.41 7.48
C ALA A 7 -21.25 -7.05 7.58
N PRO A 8 -21.98 -7.30 6.48
CA PRO A 8 -22.18 -8.71 6.09
C PRO A 8 -22.51 -8.95 4.60
N ARG A 9 -22.39 -10.20 4.13
CA ARG A 9 -23.49 -10.93 3.45
C ARG A 9 -23.09 -12.35 3.01
N SER A 10 -23.59 -13.32 3.76
CA SER A 10 -23.69 -14.74 3.41
C SER A 10 -25.02 -14.97 2.67
N ARG A 11 -25.00 -15.70 1.54
CA ARG A 11 -26.20 -16.05 0.77
C ARG A 11 -26.73 -17.45 1.15
N SER A 12 -28.00 -17.39 1.54
CA SER A 12 -29.07 -18.38 1.70
C SER A 12 -29.05 -19.66 0.86
N VAL A 13 -29.36 -20.76 1.55
CA VAL A 13 -29.93 -22.04 1.08
C VAL A 13 -31.46 -21.92 0.95
N PRO A 14 -32.14 -22.63 0.01
CA PRO A 14 -33.59 -22.83 0.07
C PRO A 14 -34.00 -24.27 0.50
N PRO A 15 -35.27 -24.48 0.93
CA PRO A 15 -35.61 -25.51 1.91
C PRO A 15 -36.29 -26.78 1.37
N ARG A 16 -36.32 -27.78 2.27
CA ARG A 16 -37.08 -29.04 2.26
C ARG A 16 -38.59 -28.82 2.17
N GLY A 17 -39.28 -29.61 1.34
CA GLY A 17 -40.70 -29.89 1.45
C GLY A 17 -40.96 -31.24 2.11
N ALA A 18 -41.64 -31.23 3.27
CA ALA A 18 -42.44 -32.35 3.78
C ALA A 18 -43.71 -32.48 2.91
N GLY A 19 -44.31 -33.62 2.60
CA GLY A 19 -44.61 -34.78 3.43
C GLY A 19 -46.13 -34.81 3.67
N ARG A 20 -46.87 -35.68 2.95
CA ARG A 20 -48.15 -36.29 3.42
C ARG A 20 -48.68 -37.36 2.46
N ALA A 21 -48.77 -38.59 2.95
CA ALA A 21 -49.76 -39.60 2.57
C ALA A 21 -51.03 -39.40 3.46
N PRO A 22 -52.01 -40.32 3.57
CA PRO A 22 -52.39 -41.49 2.76
C PRO A 22 -53.93 -41.54 2.49
N SER A 23 -54.42 -42.54 1.71
CA SER A 23 -55.61 -43.37 2.03
C SER A 23 -56.14 -44.14 0.80
N GLY A 24 -56.27 -45.46 0.91
CA GLY A 24 -57.23 -46.26 0.10
C GLY A 24 -58.69 -46.03 0.58
N PRO A 25 -59.70 -46.87 0.27
CA PRO A 25 -59.64 -48.31 -0.06
C PRO A 25 -60.64 -48.82 -1.14
N ALA A 26 -60.63 -50.15 -1.39
CA ALA A 26 -61.78 -51.07 -1.66
C ALA A 26 -62.72 -50.78 -2.87
N ALA A 27 -63.44 -51.70 -3.52
CA ALA A 27 -63.63 -53.15 -3.59
C ALA A 27 -64.65 -53.40 -4.74
N ALA A 28 -64.98 -54.67 -5.02
CA ALA A 28 -66.20 -55.15 -5.72
C ALA A 28 -66.23 -54.99 -7.26
N GLU A 29 -66.81 -55.87 -8.08
CA GLU A 29 -67.57 -57.12 -7.91
C GLU A 29 -67.80 -57.73 -9.32
N GLN A 30 -67.89 -59.07 -9.41
CA GLN A 30 -68.90 -59.88 -10.16
C GLN A 30 -69.06 -59.71 -11.69
N ARG A 31 -69.53 -60.67 -12.50
CA ARG A 31 -69.95 -62.09 -12.48
C ARG A 31 -70.32 -62.45 -13.95
N SER A 32 -70.28 -63.75 -14.30
CA SER A 32 -71.24 -64.54 -15.12
C SER A 32 -71.75 -64.02 -16.48
N ALA A 33 -72.15 -64.82 -17.49
CA ALA A 33 -72.20 -66.25 -17.79
C ALA A 33 -72.79 -66.41 -19.22
N GLU A 34 -72.89 -67.67 -19.69
CA GLU A 34 -73.77 -68.19 -20.78
C GLU A 34 -73.39 -67.81 -22.23
N GLY A 35 -73.22 -68.75 -23.16
CA GLY A 35 -74.19 -69.74 -23.68
C GLY A 35 -74.57 -69.25 -25.10
N THR A 36 -74.44 -70.00 -26.20
CA THR A 36 -75.46 -70.95 -26.70
C THR A 36 -74.98 -71.58 -28.03
N GLN A 37 -75.51 -72.76 -28.33
CA GLN A 37 -75.33 -73.62 -29.50
C GLN A 37 -76.15 -73.20 -30.75
N ALA A 38 -75.70 -73.73 -31.90
CA ALA A 38 -76.45 -74.43 -32.98
C ALA A 38 -76.72 -73.78 -34.36
N ARG A 39 -76.35 -74.60 -35.37
CA ARG A 39 -77.02 -74.95 -36.65
C ARG A 39 -76.70 -74.21 -37.98
N HIS A 40 -76.02 -74.98 -38.85
CA HIS A 40 -76.26 -75.31 -40.27
C HIS A 40 -76.87 -74.31 -41.28
N GLY A 41 -76.22 -74.24 -42.46
CA GLY A 41 -76.82 -73.92 -43.77
C GLY A 41 -75.79 -73.57 -44.85
N ASP A 42 -75.67 -74.44 -45.86
CA ASP A 42 -74.86 -74.36 -47.12
C ASP A 42 -75.65 -73.58 -48.22
N PRO A 43 -75.25 -73.44 -49.52
CA PRO A 43 -73.95 -73.16 -50.18
C PRO A 43 -74.03 -72.04 -51.28
N SER A 44 -72.89 -71.78 -51.95
CA SER A 44 -72.70 -71.51 -53.41
C SER A 44 -72.43 -70.09 -53.98
N ARG A 45 -71.30 -70.05 -54.72
CA ARG A 45 -70.98 -69.34 -56.00
C ARG A 45 -70.88 -67.81 -56.02
N GLU A 46 -70.07 -67.17 -56.88
CA GLU A 46 -68.85 -67.42 -57.66
C GLU A 46 -68.55 -66.07 -58.36
N ARG A 47 -67.29 -65.62 -58.32
CA ARG A 47 -66.50 -64.85 -59.33
C ARG A 47 -67.09 -63.62 -60.05
N GLU A 48 -66.25 -62.58 -60.16
CA GLU A 48 -65.61 -62.16 -61.44
C GLU A 48 -64.53 -61.07 -61.16
N PRO A 49 -63.23 -61.37 -61.39
CA PRO A 49 -62.09 -60.49 -61.12
C PRO A 49 -61.33 -60.11 -62.41
N GLN A 50 -60.91 -58.85 -62.61
CA GLN A 50 -59.86 -58.56 -63.61
C GLN A 50 -59.12 -57.21 -63.48
N SER A 51 -59.74 -56.14 -62.97
CA SER A 51 -59.08 -54.83 -62.77
C SER A 51 -58.21 -54.71 -61.51
N LEU A 52 -58.34 -55.66 -60.58
CA LEU A 52 -57.53 -55.73 -59.36
C LEU A 52 -56.09 -56.22 -59.60
N TRP A 53 -55.83 -56.93 -60.70
CA TRP A 53 -54.54 -57.61 -60.89
C TRP A 53 -53.39 -56.66 -61.22
N GLN A 54 -53.65 -55.53 -61.88
CA GLN A 54 -52.59 -54.56 -62.19
C GLN A 54 -52.24 -53.64 -61.00
N GLY A 55 -53.20 -53.33 -60.12
CA GLY A 55 -52.93 -52.66 -58.84
C GLY A 55 -52.22 -53.56 -57.83
N PHE A 56 -52.51 -54.87 -57.86
CA PHE A 56 -51.79 -55.88 -57.07
C PHE A 56 -50.33 -56.00 -57.47
N GLY A 57 -49.94 -55.78 -58.73
CA GLY A 57 -48.57 -55.97 -59.21
C GLY A 57 -47.55 -54.98 -58.61
N LEU A 58 -47.93 -53.71 -58.44
CA LEU A 58 -47.07 -52.65 -57.85
C LEU A 58 -47.11 -52.64 -56.31
N LEU A 59 -48.18 -53.18 -55.72
CA LEU A 59 -48.25 -53.43 -54.29
C LEU A 59 -47.49 -54.72 -53.92
N ASN A 60 -47.51 -55.75 -54.77
CA ASN A 60 -46.78 -57.02 -54.57
C ASN A 60 -45.27 -56.92 -54.71
N SER A 61 -44.73 -55.89 -55.36
CA SER A 61 -43.27 -55.67 -55.40
C SER A 61 -42.75 -54.90 -54.18
N SER A 62 -43.64 -54.22 -53.44
CA SER A 62 -43.29 -53.45 -52.24
C SER A 62 -43.63 -54.19 -50.93
N THR A 63 -44.68 -55.02 -50.91
CA THR A 63 -45.05 -55.89 -49.77
C THR A 63 -43.96 -56.85 -49.27
N PRO A 64 -43.11 -57.49 -50.10
CA PRO A 64 -42.02 -58.32 -49.58
C PRO A 64 -40.95 -57.50 -48.83
N ASN A 65 -40.72 -56.24 -49.23
CA ASN A 65 -39.78 -55.36 -48.55
C ASN A 65 -40.32 -54.91 -47.18
N PHE A 66 -41.60 -54.54 -47.10
CA PHE A 66 -42.23 -54.18 -45.81
C PHE A 66 -42.38 -55.38 -44.86
N THR A 67 -42.73 -56.56 -45.37
CA THR A 67 -42.86 -57.78 -44.55
C THR A 67 -41.50 -58.23 -43.99
N GLY A 68 -40.42 -58.09 -44.77
CA GLY A 68 -39.06 -58.36 -44.31
C GLY A 68 -38.59 -57.38 -43.23
N VAL A 69 -38.93 -56.09 -43.35
CA VAL A 69 -38.63 -55.08 -42.32
C VAL A 69 -39.43 -55.36 -41.04
N ILE A 70 -40.71 -55.68 -41.13
CA ILE A 70 -41.54 -56.04 -39.96
C ILE A 70 -40.99 -57.30 -39.27
N SER A 71 -40.66 -58.35 -40.02
CA SER A 71 -40.12 -59.59 -39.46
C SER A 71 -38.75 -59.39 -38.80
N SER A 72 -37.90 -58.53 -39.38
CA SER A 72 -36.58 -58.21 -38.79
C SER A 72 -36.70 -57.35 -37.53
N LEU A 73 -37.62 -56.37 -37.51
CA LEU A 73 -37.94 -55.58 -36.31
C LEU A 73 -38.57 -56.45 -35.21
N GLN A 74 -39.44 -57.39 -35.56
CA GLN A 74 -40.04 -58.32 -34.61
C GLN A 74 -39.00 -59.26 -34.00
N ARG A 75 -38.10 -59.81 -34.83
CA ARG A 75 -36.95 -60.59 -34.33
C ARG A 75 -36.02 -59.76 -33.44
N GLN A 76 -35.78 -58.49 -33.79
CA GLN A 76 -34.97 -57.59 -32.98
C GLN A 76 -35.64 -57.27 -31.64
N LEU A 77 -36.96 -57.10 -31.63
CA LEU A 77 -37.77 -56.90 -30.42
C LEU A 77 -37.73 -58.14 -29.53
N GLU A 78 -37.89 -59.34 -30.08
CA GLU A 78 -37.76 -60.60 -29.34
C GLU A 78 -36.36 -60.78 -28.73
N ILE A 79 -35.30 -60.41 -29.47
CA ILE A 79 -33.93 -60.43 -28.94
C ILE A 79 -33.79 -59.45 -27.78
N GLN A 80 -34.27 -58.21 -27.93
CA GLN A 80 -34.22 -57.20 -26.87
C GLN A 80 -35.06 -57.60 -25.65
N GLU A 81 -36.24 -58.16 -25.85
CA GLU A 81 -37.06 -58.71 -24.77
C GLU A 81 -36.33 -59.83 -24.03
N SER A 82 -35.66 -60.73 -24.75
CA SER A 82 -34.89 -61.81 -24.13
C SER A 82 -33.70 -61.28 -23.32
N GLN A 83 -33.02 -60.23 -23.79
CA GLN A 83 -31.93 -59.58 -23.08
C GLN A 83 -32.44 -58.87 -21.82
N LEU A 84 -33.59 -58.19 -21.92
CA LEU A 84 -34.23 -57.52 -20.79
C LEU A 84 -34.64 -58.54 -19.72
N ARG A 85 -35.24 -59.66 -20.12
CA ARG A 85 -35.59 -60.76 -19.20
C ARG A 85 -34.36 -61.35 -18.49
N ARG A 86 -33.22 -61.49 -19.18
CA ARG A 86 -31.95 -61.94 -18.55
C ARG A 86 -31.39 -60.90 -17.57
N ALA A 87 -31.33 -59.63 -17.96
CA ALA A 87 -30.84 -58.57 -17.07
C ALA A 87 -31.72 -58.43 -15.81
N THR A 88 -33.04 -58.61 -15.94
CA THR A 88 -33.93 -58.59 -14.78
C THR A 88 -33.68 -59.77 -13.83
N SER A 89 -33.46 -60.98 -14.34
CA SER A 89 -33.17 -62.13 -13.47
C SER A 89 -31.78 -62.02 -12.80
N GLU A 90 -30.77 -61.52 -13.50
CA GLU A 90 -29.46 -61.24 -12.93
C GLU A 90 -29.54 -60.22 -11.79
N LYS A 91 -30.24 -59.11 -12.00
CA LYS A 91 -30.49 -58.10 -10.96
C LYS A 91 -31.16 -58.71 -9.73
N GLU A 92 -32.18 -59.53 -9.91
CA GLU A 92 -32.85 -60.21 -8.80
C GLU A 92 -31.92 -61.15 -8.03
N THR A 93 -31.07 -61.92 -8.73
CA THR A 93 -30.09 -62.80 -8.08
C THR A 93 -29.03 -62.03 -7.30
N LEU A 94 -28.51 -60.92 -7.84
CA LEU A 94 -27.55 -60.06 -7.16
C LEU A 94 -28.19 -59.38 -5.94
N GLN A 95 -29.44 -58.93 -6.06
CA GLN A 95 -30.16 -58.34 -4.93
C GLN A 95 -30.39 -59.36 -3.82
N LYS A 96 -30.68 -60.62 -4.16
CA LYS A 96 -30.77 -61.71 -3.17
C LYS A 96 -29.43 -61.95 -2.47
N LYS A 97 -28.33 -61.99 -3.23
CA LYS A 97 -26.96 -62.14 -2.66
C LYS A 97 -26.59 -60.99 -1.73
N LEU A 98 -26.91 -59.75 -2.09
CA LEU A 98 -26.65 -58.58 -1.25
C LEU A 98 -27.40 -58.69 0.09
N ARG A 99 -28.70 -58.99 0.04
CA ARG A 99 -29.51 -59.18 1.25
C ARG A 99 -29.00 -60.34 2.12
N GLU A 100 -28.51 -61.41 1.51
CA GLU A 100 -27.94 -62.53 2.23
C GLU A 100 -26.61 -62.17 2.90
N GLN A 101 -25.72 -61.46 2.20
CA GLN A 101 -24.48 -60.95 2.79
C GLN A 101 -24.73 -59.95 3.92
N GLU A 102 -25.72 -59.06 3.78
CA GLU A 102 -26.14 -58.16 4.86
C GLU A 102 -26.62 -58.93 6.09
N LYS A 103 -27.43 -59.98 5.90
CA LYS A 103 -27.87 -60.86 6.98
C LYS A 103 -26.70 -61.60 7.62
N GLN A 104 -25.75 -62.10 6.82
CA GLN A 104 -24.55 -62.78 7.32
C GLN A 104 -23.66 -61.84 8.12
N LEU A 105 -23.43 -60.62 7.63
CA LEU A 105 -22.66 -59.61 8.34
C LEU A 105 -23.36 -59.18 9.62
N GLN A 106 -24.68 -58.93 9.58
CA GLN A 106 -25.46 -58.63 10.77
C GLN A 106 -25.41 -59.79 11.76
N ALA A 107 -25.52 -61.05 11.31
CA ALA A 107 -25.41 -62.22 12.16
C ALA A 107 -24.02 -62.35 12.79
N LEU A 108 -22.94 -62.16 12.02
CA LEU A 108 -21.55 -62.16 12.52
C LEU A 108 -21.32 -61.05 13.55
N ILE A 109 -21.85 -59.86 13.27
CA ILE A 109 -21.89 -58.73 14.19
C ILE A 109 -22.61 -59.18 15.47
N TRP A 110 -23.86 -59.66 15.40
CA TRP A 110 -24.63 -60.10 16.56
C TRP A 110 -23.99 -61.25 17.35
N THR A 111 -23.41 -62.25 16.70
CA THR A 111 -22.71 -63.36 17.38
C THR A 111 -21.44 -62.84 18.06
N SER A 112 -20.66 -61.97 17.41
CA SER A 112 -19.49 -61.35 18.02
C SER A 112 -19.83 -60.43 19.21
N TYR A 113 -20.96 -59.71 19.16
CA TYR A 113 -21.46 -58.92 20.29
C TYR A 113 -21.98 -59.79 21.44
N ARG A 114 -22.53 -60.97 21.14
CA ARG A 114 -23.10 -61.90 22.13
C ARG A 114 -22.03 -62.75 22.81
N GLU A 115 -20.98 -63.14 22.08
CA GLU A 115 -19.88 -63.95 22.62
C GLU A 115 -18.89 -63.11 23.43
N ASP A 116 -18.72 -61.83 23.12
CA ASP A 116 -17.77 -60.97 23.82
C ASP A 116 -18.18 -59.49 23.81
N ALA A 117 -19.20 -59.15 24.60
CA ALA A 117 -19.60 -57.75 24.84
C ALA A 117 -18.44 -56.86 25.38
N ALA A 118 -17.36 -57.48 25.87
CA ALA A 118 -16.16 -56.79 26.36
C ALA A 118 -15.15 -56.40 25.26
N LYS A 119 -15.19 -57.01 24.06
CA LYS A 119 -14.20 -56.74 22.99
C LYS A 119 -14.31 -55.32 22.42
N PRO A 120 -15.50 -54.80 22.06
CA PRO A 120 -15.64 -53.40 21.62
C PRO A 120 -15.20 -52.42 22.71
N ALA A 121 -15.55 -52.71 23.98
CA ALA A 121 -15.19 -51.88 25.12
C ALA A 121 -13.67 -51.85 25.42
N ARG A 122 -12.93 -52.91 25.08
CA ARG A 122 -11.46 -52.97 25.22
C ARG A 122 -10.71 -52.33 24.05
N PHE A 123 -11.26 -52.44 22.84
CA PHE A 123 -10.62 -51.94 21.62
C PHE A 123 -10.87 -50.44 21.40
N LEU A 124 -12.07 -49.94 21.71
CA LEU A 124 -12.44 -48.53 21.53
C LEU A 124 -11.53 -47.56 22.29
N PRO A 125 -11.21 -47.75 23.60
CA PRO A 125 -10.28 -46.86 24.30
C PRO A 125 -8.89 -46.85 23.67
N ARG A 126 -8.39 -48.00 23.22
CA ARG A 126 -7.07 -48.14 22.60
C ARG A 126 -7.00 -47.49 21.22
N CYS A 127 -8.05 -47.65 20.42
CA CYS A 127 -8.19 -46.90 19.17
C CYS A 127 -8.36 -45.41 19.42
N ASN A 128 -9.12 -45.00 20.43
CA ASN A 128 -9.28 -43.60 20.78
C ASN A 128 -7.94 -42.96 21.22
N THR A 129 -7.09 -43.69 21.95
CA THR A 129 -5.72 -43.21 22.29
C THR A 129 -4.76 -43.15 21.09
N LEU A 130 -5.02 -43.92 20.02
CA LEU A 130 -4.18 -43.94 18.81
C LEU A 130 -4.68 -42.96 17.73
N ILE A 131 -5.99 -42.70 17.68
CA ILE A 131 -6.65 -41.87 16.67
C ILE A 131 -6.69 -40.40 17.10
N TYR A 132 -6.81 -40.14 18.41
CA TYR A 132 -6.77 -38.79 18.97
C TYR A 132 -5.44 -38.60 19.71
N PRO A 133 -4.64 -37.56 19.40
CA PRO A 133 -3.53 -37.20 20.27
C PRO A 133 -4.05 -36.99 21.70
N SER A 134 -3.29 -37.43 22.70
CA SER A 134 -3.69 -37.26 24.11
C SER A 134 -4.06 -35.80 24.35
N PRO A 135 -5.23 -35.50 24.97
CA PRO A 135 -5.65 -34.13 25.25
C PRO A 135 -4.60 -33.32 25.99
N GLN A 136 -3.76 -33.98 26.79
CA GLN A 136 -2.64 -33.36 27.47
C GLN A 136 -1.57 -32.84 26.50
N VAL A 137 -1.19 -33.62 25.48
CA VAL A 137 -0.19 -33.20 24.48
C VAL A 137 -0.75 -32.06 23.63
N VAL A 138 -2.05 -32.10 23.30
CA VAL A 138 -2.72 -31.00 22.59
C VAL A 138 -2.70 -29.73 23.44
N ALA A 139 -3.06 -29.81 24.73
CA ALA A 139 -3.04 -28.68 25.65
C ALA A 139 -1.62 -28.10 25.84
N GLU A 140 -0.60 -28.96 25.95
CA GLU A 140 0.80 -28.55 26.03
C GLU A 140 1.26 -27.81 24.76
N GLN A 141 0.88 -28.32 23.58
CA GLN A 141 1.18 -27.68 22.30
C GLN A 141 0.43 -26.36 22.13
N GLU A 142 -0.84 -26.29 22.52
CA GLU A 142 -1.64 -25.06 22.49
C GLU A 142 -1.05 -24.00 23.42
N SER A 143 -0.62 -24.39 24.64
CA SER A 143 0.09 -23.49 25.55
C SER A 143 1.39 -22.95 24.94
N LYS A 144 2.18 -23.83 24.32
CA LYS A 144 3.44 -23.44 23.68
C LYS A 144 3.21 -22.52 22.47
N LEU A 145 2.18 -22.77 21.68
CA LEU A 145 1.77 -21.87 20.59
C LEU A 145 1.32 -20.51 21.13
N ALA A 146 0.58 -20.48 22.25
CA ALA A 146 0.17 -19.23 22.89
C ALA A 146 1.38 -18.43 23.39
N GLU A 147 2.36 -19.08 24.02
CA GLU A 147 3.62 -18.45 24.45
C GLU A 147 4.42 -17.89 23.26
N GLN A 148 4.53 -18.66 22.17
CA GLN A 148 5.19 -18.20 20.95
C GLN A 148 4.46 -17.00 20.33
N ASN A 149 3.14 -17.03 20.25
CA ASN A 149 2.33 -15.91 19.73
C ASN A 149 2.50 -14.65 20.59
N LYS A 150 2.61 -14.81 21.91
CA LYS A 150 2.90 -13.69 22.83
C LYS A 150 4.28 -13.11 22.53
N LEU A 151 5.32 -13.93 22.40
CA LEU A 151 6.67 -13.47 22.06
C LEU A 151 6.72 -12.79 20.69
N ILE A 152 6.02 -13.33 19.69
CA ILE A 152 5.90 -12.70 18.37
C ILE A 152 5.26 -11.31 18.49
N SER A 153 4.19 -11.18 19.27
CA SER A 153 3.51 -9.90 19.49
C SER A 153 4.41 -8.88 20.20
N GLU A 154 5.18 -9.32 21.21
CA GLU A 154 6.16 -8.48 21.91
C GLU A 154 7.27 -8.03 20.96
N LEU A 155 7.85 -8.94 20.18
CA LEU A 155 8.87 -8.63 19.19
C LEU A 155 8.35 -7.68 18.12
N GLU A 156 7.17 -7.90 17.57
CA GLU A 156 6.53 -6.96 16.64
C GLU A 156 6.34 -5.57 17.26
N GLY A 157 5.95 -5.51 18.54
CA GLY A 157 5.86 -4.26 19.30
C GLY A 157 7.20 -3.54 19.37
N THR A 158 8.27 -4.25 19.73
CA THR A 158 9.63 -3.67 19.80
C THR A 158 10.14 -3.23 18.43
N VAL A 159 9.87 -3.99 17.37
CA VAL A 159 10.24 -3.63 16.00
C VAL A 159 9.54 -2.34 15.58
N ARG A 160 8.24 -2.21 15.85
CA ARG A 160 7.49 -0.97 15.55
C ARG A 160 8.03 0.22 16.35
N GLN A 161 8.38 0.02 17.63
CA GLN A 161 8.97 1.07 18.46
C GLN A 161 10.32 1.52 17.91
N LEU A 162 11.23 0.59 17.62
CA LEU A 162 12.56 0.89 17.07
C LEU A 162 12.46 1.57 15.71
N GLN A 163 11.53 1.14 14.84
CA GLN A 163 11.29 1.82 13.56
C GLN A 163 10.84 3.28 13.77
N ALA A 164 9.93 3.55 14.70
CA ALA A 164 9.49 4.90 15.03
C ALA A 164 10.65 5.75 15.59
N GLU A 165 11.51 5.19 16.42
CA GLU A 165 12.70 5.86 16.96
C GLU A 165 13.73 6.18 15.87
N VAL A 166 13.98 5.26 14.94
CA VAL A 166 14.87 5.48 13.79
C VAL A 166 14.35 6.62 12.91
N LEU A 167 13.04 6.65 12.61
CA LEU A 167 12.43 7.73 11.82
C LEU A 167 12.55 9.08 12.55
N ARG A 168 12.27 9.10 13.86
CA ARG A 168 12.43 10.30 14.69
C ARG A 168 13.88 10.77 14.74
N GLY A 169 14.83 9.86 14.85
CA GLY A 169 16.26 10.14 14.81
C GLY A 169 16.68 10.76 13.47
N ARG A 170 16.27 10.15 12.36
CA ARG A 170 16.53 10.68 11.00
C ARG A 170 15.97 12.09 10.82
N TYR A 171 14.74 12.33 11.28
CA TYR A 171 14.14 13.67 11.23
C TYR A 171 14.94 14.70 12.03
N ARG A 172 15.34 14.37 13.26
CA ARG A 172 16.16 15.25 14.10
C ARG A 172 17.51 15.59 13.48
N ILE A 173 18.20 14.59 12.90
CA ILE A 173 19.48 14.79 12.21
C ILE A 173 19.28 15.75 11.02
N HIS A 174 18.22 15.55 10.24
CA HIS A 174 17.93 16.39 9.09
C HIS A 174 17.65 17.86 9.49
N GLU A 175 16.85 18.07 10.53
CA GLU A 175 16.59 19.41 11.07
C GLU A 175 17.86 20.07 11.62
N GLN A 176 18.68 19.32 12.35
CA GLN A 176 19.95 19.81 12.86
C GLN A 176 20.91 20.20 11.73
N GLN A 177 20.96 19.41 10.65
CA GLN A 177 21.78 19.69 9.49
C GLN A 177 21.35 20.99 8.78
N ARG A 178 20.04 21.22 8.63
CA ARG A 178 19.53 22.49 8.10
C ARG A 178 19.91 23.69 8.97
N ALA A 179 19.73 23.57 10.29
CA ALA A 179 20.11 24.62 11.23
C ALA A 179 21.62 24.93 11.19
N GLN A 180 22.44 23.88 11.05
CA GLN A 180 23.88 24.02 10.91
C GLN A 180 24.26 24.75 9.62
N GLN A 181 23.67 24.38 8.48
CA GLN A 181 23.90 25.06 7.19
C GLN A 181 23.49 26.53 7.25
N ALA A 182 22.33 26.84 7.85
CA ALA A 182 21.88 28.20 8.04
C ALA A 182 22.88 29.01 8.89
N THR A 183 23.35 28.44 9.99
CA THR A 183 24.36 29.08 10.86
C THR A 183 25.69 29.28 10.12
N GLN A 184 26.15 28.29 9.35
CA GLN A 184 27.37 28.40 8.54
C GLN A 184 27.27 29.53 7.52
N SER A 185 26.15 29.63 6.80
CA SER A 185 25.93 30.72 5.83
C SER A 185 25.93 32.10 6.49
N GLN A 186 25.42 32.21 7.73
CA GLN A 186 25.46 33.45 8.49
C GLN A 186 26.89 33.81 8.90
N VAL A 187 27.68 32.82 9.34
CA VAL A 187 29.08 33.03 9.70
C VAL A 187 29.89 33.52 8.50
N GLU A 188 29.75 32.89 7.33
CA GLU A 188 30.42 33.31 6.09
C GLU A 188 30.04 34.76 5.71
N MET A 189 28.75 35.09 5.78
CA MET A 189 28.28 36.47 5.54
C MET A 189 28.92 37.47 6.51
N LEU A 190 28.98 37.14 7.80
CA LEU A 190 29.58 37.99 8.81
C LEU A 190 31.09 38.16 8.60
N GLN A 191 31.81 37.10 8.24
CA GLN A 191 33.24 37.15 7.92
C GLN A 191 33.50 38.06 6.71
N HIS A 192 32.69 37.98 5.66
CA HIS A 192 32.81 38.87 4.50
C HIS A 192 32.55 40.34 4.87
N ARG A 193 31.52 40.60 5.67
CA ARG A 193 31.23 41.97 6.16
C ARG A 193 32.34 42.51 7.06
N GLU A 194 32.88 41.67 7.93
CA GLU A 194 34.01 42.01 8.80
C GLU A 194 35.23 42.39 7.95
N LEU A 195 35.60 41.56 6.97
CA LEU A 195 36.72 41.85 6.08
C LEU A 195 36.51 43.17 5.32
N GLN A 196 35.29 43.40 4.82
CA GLN A 196 34.95 44.66 4.16
C GLN A 196 35.11 45.87 5.10
N ALA A 197 34.68 45.75 6.35
CA ALA A 197 34.83 46.78 7.37
C ALA A 197 36.31 47.02 7.72
N ARG A 198 37.12 45.96 7.85
CA ARG A 198 38.57 46.05 8.08
C ARG A 198 39.28 46.81 6.96
N VAL A 199 38.97 46.49 5.70
CA VAL A 199 39.52 47.20 4.53
C VAL A 199 39.08 48.67 4.50
N ALA A 200 37.83 48.95 4.84
CA ALA A 200 37.33 50.33 4.92
C ALA A 200 38.06 51.13 6.02
N LEU A 201 38.26 50.52 7.19
CA LEU A 201 39.01 51.10 8.31
C LEU A 201 40.44 51.41 7.88
N GLU A 202 41.16 50.44 7.29
CA GLU A 202 42.54 50.64 6.83
C GLU A 202 42.65 51.78 5.81
N ARG A 203 41.71 51.89 4.87
CA ARG A 203 41.64 53.00 3.89
C ARG A 203 41.40 54.35 4.56
N VAL A 204 40.63 54.39 5.64
CA VAL A 204 40.38 55.62 6.41
C VAL A 204 41.61 55.97 7.23
N SER A 205 42.19 55.02 7.96
CA SER A 205 43.42 55.20 8.73
C SER A 205 44.57 55.69 7.85
N SER A 206 44.79 55.08 6.68
CA SER A 206 45.82 55.54 5.73
C SER A 206 45.60 56.99 5.26
N ARG A 207 44.34 57.41 5.08
CA ARG A 207 44.02 58.80 4.75
C ARG A 207 44.30 59.73 5.92
N PHE A 208 43.95 59.35 7.15
CA PHE A 208 44.27 60.12 8.35
C PHE A 208 45.77 60.27 8.56
N GLU A 209 46.57 59.22 8.38
CA GLU A 209 48.02 59.31 8.47
C GLU A 209 48.63 60.26 7.43
N ARG A 210 48.08 60.30 6.21
CA ARG A 210 48.48 61.28 5.20
C ARG A 210 48.13 62.72 5.61
N TYR A 211 46.96 62.94 6.22
CA TYR A 211 46.61 64.26 6.73
C TYR A 211 47.48 64.67 7.90
N ARG A 212 47.72 63.76 8.84
CA ARG A 212 48.62 63.94 9.98
C ARG A 212 50.03 64.31 9.51
N SER A 213 50.56 63.59 8.52
CA SER A 213 51.86 63.92 7.91
C SER A 213 51.91 65.32 7.31
N LYS A 214 50.84 65.75 6.61
CA LYS A 214 50.75 67.11 6.05
C LYS A 214 50.70 68.18 7.13
N ILE A 215 49.96 67.93 8.20
CA ILE A 215 49.86 68.85 9.35
C ILE A 215 51.23 68.95 10.03
N LEU A 216 51.86 67.82 10.35
CA LEU A 216 53.22 67.78 10.91
C LEU A 216 54.22 68.55 10.03
N GLN A 217 54.21 68.31 8.72
CA GLN A 217 55.07 69.02 7.79
C GLN A 217 54.79 70.53 7.82
N ALA A 218 53.52 70.94 7.77
CA ALA A 218 53.15 72.36 7.79
C ALA A 218 53.54 73.05 9.11
N THR A 219 53.42 72.36 10.24
CA THR A 219 53.77 72.88 11.57
C THR A 219 55.27 73.01 11.73
N PHE A 220 56.03 71.95 11.46
CA PHE A 220 57.46 71.88 11.77
C PHE A 220 58.39 72.30 10.63
N SER A 221 57.86 72.61 9.45
CA SER A 221 58.62 73.28 8.37
C SER A 221 58.54 74.81 8.47
N THR A 222 57.90 75.37 9.51
CA THR A 222 57.90 76.81 9.74
C THR A 222 59.27 77.28 10.25
N GLY A 223 59.75 78.42 9.74
CA GLY A 223 61.05 78.96 10.16
C GLY A 223 61.10 79.22 11.67
N GLY A 224 62.03 78.57 12.37
CA GLY A 224 62.21 78.68 13.82
C GLY A 224 61.68 77.50 14.64
N SER A 225 60.85 76.61 14.07
CA SER A 225 60.43 75.39 14.76
C SER A 225 61.50 74.28 14.69
N LYS A 226 61.81 73.64 15.82
CA LYS A 226 62.70 72.48 15.86
C LYS A 226 61.99 71.25 15.28
N ALA A 227 62.68 70.48 14.44
CA ALA A 227 62.13 69.25 13.89
C ALA A 227 61.87 68.22 15.00
N PRO A 228 60.75 67.48 14.93
CA PRO A 228 60.47 66.33 15.79
C PRO A 228 61.62 65.32 15.83
N GLN A 229 62.05 64.88 17.01
CA GLN A 229 63.05 63.81 17.16
C GLN A 229 62.45 62.43 17.49
N ALA A 230 61.14 62.36 17.77
CA ALA A 230 60.41 61.13 18.11
C ALA A 230 58.97 61.18 17.53
N GLU A 231 58.22 60.07 17.65
CA GLU A 231 56.80 60.02 17.31
C GLU A 231 56.02 61.01 18.19
N LEU A 232 55.55 62.11 17.59
CA LEU A 232 54.76 63.13 18.28
C LEU A 232 53.34 62.65 18.56
N ALA A 233 52.83 62.92 19.76
CA ALA A 233 51.41 62.80 20.04
C ALA A 233 50.62 63.95 19.36
N ASP A 234 49.36 63.71 19.00
CA ASP A 234 48.54 64.72 18.31
C ASP A 234 48.35 65.99 19.16
N GLU A 235 48.28 65.85 20.49
CA GLU A 235 48.22 66.99 21.43
C GLU A 235 49.46 67.88 21.36
N GLU A 236 50.66 67.29 21.24
CA GLU A 236 51.92 68.03 21.13
C GLU A 236 51.99 68.82 19.81
N VAL A 237 51.41 68.26 18.73
CA VAL A 237 51.30 68.95 17.43
C VAL A 237 50.38 70.16 17.56
N LEU A 238 49.25 70.01 18.24
CA LEU A 238 48.30 71.09 18.48
C LEU A 238 48.91 72.20 19.35
N GLU A 239 49.65 71.84 20.40
CA GLU A 239 50.37 72.81 21.24
C GLU A 239 51.41 73.59 20.42
N ALA A 240 52.18 72.91 19.57
CA ALA A 240 53.14 73.54 18.67
C ALA A 240 52.45 74.48 17.66
N MET A 241 51.32 74.08 17.09
CA MET A 241 50.52 74.94 16.20
C MET A 241 50.03 76.20 16.94
N GLN A 242 49.50 76.05 18.15
CA GLN A 242 49.03 77.17 18.96
C GLN A 242 50.17 78.13 19.32
N LYS A 243 51.33 77.58 19.66
CA LYS A 243 52.54 78.38 19.92
C LYS A 243 52.95 79.21 18.71
N ILE A 244 53.00 78.61 17.51
CA ILE A 244 53.30 79.34 16.25
C ILE A 244 52.29 80.47 16.01
N ILE A 245 51.00 80.21 16.26
CA ILE A 245 49.94 81.23 16.11
C ILE A 245 50.18 82.39 17.09
N ASN A 246 50.44 82.09 18.36
CA ASN A 246 50.66 83.09 19.39
C ASN A 246 51.92 83.94 19.10
N GLU A 247 53.04 83.30 18.75
CA GLU A 247 54.29 83.99 18.38
C GLU A 247 54.09 84.93 17.19
N ARG A 248 53.33 84.50 16.16
CA ARG A 248 52.99 85.36 15.02
C ARG A 248 52.10 86.53 15.41
N LEU A 249 51.12 86.31 16.29
CA LEU A 249 50.25 87.38 16.79
C LEU A 249 51.04 88.43 17.59
N GLU A 250 51.92 87.98 18.49
CA GLU A 250 52.81 88.84 19.27
C GLU A 250 53.74 89.66 18.36
N PHE A 251 54.34 89.02 17.35
CA PHE A 251 55.19 89.72 16.38
C PHE A 251 54.43 90.80 15.60
N LEU A 252 53.20 90.53 15.17
CA LEU A 252 52.37 91.51 14.47
C LEU A 252 51.96 92.67 15.38
N GLN A 253 51.72 92.40 16.67
CA GLN A 253 51.49 93.45 17.66
C GLN A 253 52.74 94.33 17.84
N MET A 254 53.93 93.74 17.88
CA MET A 254 55.20 94.48 17.95
C MET A 254 55.40 95.39 16.73
N LEU A 255 55.13 94.90 15.52
CA LEU A 255 55.20 95.72 14.30
C LEU A 255 54.24 96.91 14.36
N ARG A 256 53.02 96.70 14.87
CA ARG A 256 52.04 97.77 15.08
C ARG A 256 52.53 98.82 16.06
N GLN A 257 53.15 98.40 17.17
CA GLN A 257 53.73 99.32 18.17
C GLN A 257 54.88 100.16 17.57
N LYS A 258 55.64 99.60 16.61
CA LYS A 258 56.69 100.30 15.88
C LYS A 258 56.19 101.19 14.73
N GLY A 259 54.86 101.37 14.59
CA GLY A 259 54.25 102.20 13.56
C GLY A 259 54.28 101.61 12.15
N ILE A 260 54.66 100.34 12.01
CA ILE A 260 54.69 99.64 10.72
C ILE A 260 53.26 99.21 10.39
N LYS A 261 52.77 99.54 9.19
CA LYS A 261 51.41 99.22 8.76
C LYS A 261 51.30 97.72 8.47
N VAL A 262 50.55 96.99 9.30
CA VAL A 262 50.35 95.55 9.21
C VAL A 262 49.00 95.23 8.56
N PRO A 263 48.92 94.27 7.61
CA PRO A 263 47.65 93.78 7.05
C PRO A 263 46.70 93.21 8.11
N SER A 264 45.40 93.43 7.96
CA SER A 264 44.36 92.89 8.85
C SER A 264 44.27 91.37 8.75
N LEU A 265 44.49 90.68 9.88
CA LEU A 265 44.48 89.22 9.97
C LEU A 265 43.11 88.57 9.75
N TYR A 266 42.01 89.31 9.93
CA TYR A 266 40.65 88.78 9.82
C TYR A 266 40.08 88.81 8.40
N SER A 267 40.85 89.25 7.40
CA SER A 267 40.35 89.41 6.02
C SER A 267 40.55 88.19 5.12
N ILE A 268 41.11 87.09 5.64
CA ILE A 268 41.56 85.93 4.83
C ILE A 268 40.44 84.88 4.62
N ASP A 269 39.35 84.95 5.38
CA ASP A 269 38.25 83.97 5.28
C ASP A 269 37.45 84.04 3.96
N ALA A 270 37.66 85.05 3.12
CA ALA A 270 36.91 85.24 1.88
C ALA A 270 37.48 84.52 0.64
N THR A 271 38.69 83.96 0.69
CA THR A 271 39.39 83.47 -0.53
C THR A 271 39.64 81.97 -0.59
N LEU A 272 39.28 81.20 0.44
CA LEU A 272 39.42 79.73 0.44
C LEU A 272 38.10 79.04 0.07
N SER A 273 37.54 79.39 -1.09
CA SER A 273 36.50 78.58 -1.74
C SER A 273 37.16 77.68 -2.79
N PRO A 274 37.18 76.35 -2.63
CA PRO A 274 37.70 75.47 -3.66
C PRO A 274 36.66 75.37 -4.78
N ALA A 275 36.85 76.19 -5.82
CA ALA A 275 36.27 75.95 -7.12
C ALA A 275 36.87 74.66 -7.72
N SER A 276 36.14 73.54 -7.64
CA SER A 276 36.03 72.49 -8.68
C SER A 276 35.46 71.16 -8.13
N ALA A 277 34.14 71.10 -7.95
CA ALA A 277 33.45 69.81 -8.00
C ALA A 277 33.18 69.46 -9.47
N ARG A 278 34.19 68.85 -10.11
CA ARG A 278 34.13 68.31 -11.46
C ARG A 278 33.12 67.16 -11.52
N GLU A 279 31.96 67.45 -12.07
CA GLU A 279 31.18 66.60 -12.99
C GLU A 279 31.22 65.08 -12.73
N ARG A 280 30.31 64.61 -11.87
CA ARG A 280 30.04 63.19 -11.66
C ARG A 280 29.23 62.65 -12.84
N ARG A 281 29.91 62.12 -13.85
CA ARG A 281 29.29 61.38 -14.96
C ARG A 281 28.44 60.23 -14.40
N LYS A 282 27.17 60.21 -14.79
CA LYS A 282 26.23 59.09 -14.62
C LYS A 282 26.75 57.91 -15.45
N SER A 283 26.89 56.75 -14.83
CA SER A 283 26.97 55.47 -15.55
C SER A 283 25.56 54.86 -15.57
N PRO A 284 25.07 54.36 -16.72
CA PRO A 284 23.74 53.77 -16.82
C PRO A 284 23.75 52.34 -16.29
N ALA A 285 22.60 51.95 -15.74
CA ALA A 285 22.29 50.59 -15.36
C ALA A 285 22.07 49.70 -16.59
N ARG A 286 22.76 48.56 -16.64
CA ARG A 286 22.18 47.25 -16.98
C ARG A 286 23.16 46.12 -16.68
#